data_AF-A0A8E0KLP7-F1
#
_entry.id   AF-A0A8E0KLP7-F1
#
_cell.length_a   1.000
_cell.length_b   1.000
_cell.length_c   1.000
_cell.angle_alpha   90.00
_cell.angle_beta   90.00
_cell.angle_gamma   90.00
#
_symmetry.space_group_name_H-M   'P 1'
#
loop_
_entity.id
_entity.type
_entity.pdbx_description
1 polymer ?
#
loop_
_entity_poly.entity_id
_entity_poly.type
_entity_poly.pdbx_seq_one_letter_code
_entity_poly.pdbx_strand_id
1 'polypeptide(L)'
;MAIDGAMTGEGALTGTLSRPRADLTAQFAEVAAGPLTLTDADLVLSFRRGANASDGRVALTADSNYGPARASGDFFLADGGVRLSGVDVNAGSVEAQGDIALVGGAPASADLTFTARQGAFLASGQADGRVRLTEGAGSDTAILDVTGRNVRFAGSSYLIRTLDLEGRGTLSRLPFTLTADVVGDTPVEFDGSGVYARANGSQTVTLSGDGRVREIAFNTRSPAVIALAGDGRVVRVDLGVGGGAWWANCVRTATPP
;
A
#
# COMPACT_ATOMS: atom_id res chain seq x y z
N MET A 1 -1.50 0.09 -15.81
CA MET A 1 -0.73 -1.08 -16.27
C MET A 1 -0.89 -1.13 -17.77
N ALA A 2 0.21 -1.20 -18.49
CA ALA A 2 0.24 -1.37 -19.93
C ALA A 2 1.14 -2.57 -20.25
N ILE A 3 0.79 -3.33 -21.27
CA ILE A 3 1.60 -4.43 -21.80
C ILE A 3 2.02 -3.96 -23.19
N ASP A 4 3.32 -3.84 -23.40
CA ASP A 4 3.90 -3.39 -24.66
C ASP A 4 4.83 -4.48 -25.21
N GLY A 5 4.93 -4.57 -26.54
CA GLY A 5 5.78 -5.57 -27.20
C GLY A 5 5.11 -6.92 -27.47
N ALA A 6 5.93 -7.92 -27.81
CA ALA A 6 5.46 -9.26 -28.17
C ALA A 6 4.97 -10.03 -26.93
N MET A 7 3.87 -10.74 -27.09
CA MET A 7 3.31 -11.64 -26.07
C MET A 7 3.15 -13.02 -26.68
N THR A 8 3.69 -14.03 -26.02
CA THR A 8 3.46 -15.44 -26.35
C THR A 8 2.88 -16.15 -25.13
N GLY A 9 2.11 -17.21 -25.36
CA GLY A 9 1.56 -17.97 -24.26
C GLY A 9 1.08 -19.33 -24.71
N GLU A 10 1.24 -20.29 -23.82
CA GLU A 10 0.83 -21.67 -24.00
C GLU A 10 0.01 -22.10 -22.79
N GLY A 11 -0.86 -23.09 -22.97
CA GLY A 11 -1.69 -23.57 -21.88
C GLY A 11 -2.25 -24.95 -22.13
N ALA A 12 -2.44 -25.68 -21.04
CA ALA A 12 -3.10 -26.97 -21.02
C ALA A 12 -4.41 -26.87 -20.23
N LEU A 13 -5.50 -27.28 -20.87
CA LEU A 13 -6.78 -27.51 -20.21
C LEU A 13 -6.93 -29.01 -19.95
N THR A 14 -6.99 -29.37 -18.67
CA THR A 14 -7.10 -30.75 -18.20
C THR A 14 -8.26 -30.90 -17.21
N GLY A 15 -8.44 -32.10 -16.66
CA GLY A 15 -9.52 -32.38 -15.70
C GLY A 15 -10.84 -32.78 -16.37
N THR A 16 -11.95 -32.59 -15.65
CA THR A 16 -13.30 -32.97 -16.15
C THR A 16 -14.12 -31.72 -16.41
N LEU A 17 -15.21 -31.81 -17.19
CA LEU A 17 -16.14 -30.68 -17.41
C LEU A 17 -16.66 -30.08 -16.08
N SER A 18 -16.82 -30.91 -15.06
CA SER A 18 -17.29 -30.48 -13.73
C SER A 18 -16.20 -29.87 -12.84
N ARG A 19 -14.93 -30.14 -13.14
CA ARG A 19 -13.74 -29.71 -12.38
C ARG A 19 -12.56 -29.50 -13.35
N PRO A 20 -12.64 -28.49 -14.22
CA PRO A 20 -11.55 -28.19 -15.14
C PRO A 20 -10.32 -27.67 -14.40
N ARG A 21 -9.16 -27.96 -14.95
CA ARG A 21 -7.87 -27.43 -14.55
C ARG A 21 -7.25 -26.72 -15.74
N ALA A 22 -6.72 -25.53 -15.52
CA ALA A 22 -5.97 -24.77 -16.50
C ALA A 22 -4.56 -24.53 -15.97
N ASP A 23 -3.55 -24.91 -16.72
CA ASP A 23 -2.17 -24.54 -16.48
C ASP A 23 -1.73 -23.67 -17.65
N LEU A 24 -1.35 -22.42 -17.38
CA LEU A 24 -0.99 -21.42 -18.38
C LEU A 24 0.43 -20.93 -18.11
N THR A 25 1.20 -20.77 -19.17
CA THR A 25 2.49 -20.08 -19.17
C THR A 25 2.40 -18.96 -20.20
N ALA A 26 2.68 -17.73 -19.80
CA ALA A 26 2.70 -16.58 -20.69
C ALA A 26 4.02 -15.82 -20.55
N GLN A 27 4.57 -15.40 -21.67
CA GLN A 27 5.77 -14.56 -21.74
C GLN A 27 5.38 -13.20 -22.29
N PHE A 28 5.86 -12.16 -21.61
CA PHE A 28 5.67 -10.78 -22.01
C PHE A 28 7.04 -10.14 -22.21
N ALA A 29 7.25 -9.55 -23.38
CA ALA A 29 8.48 -8.81 -23.66
C ALA A 29 8.65 -7.62 -22.70
N GLU A 30 7.58 -6.85 -22.49
CA GLU A 30 7.59 -5.70 -21.59
C GLU A 30 6.24 -5.51 -20.87
N VAL A 31 6.29 -5.25 -19.57
CA VAL A 31 5.11 -4.91 -18.75
C VAL A 31 5.41 -3.69 -17.89
N ALA A 32 4.62 -2.63 -18.06
CA ALA A 32 4.72 -1.42 -17.25
C ALA A 32 3.82 -1.50 -16.01
N ALA A 33 4.45 -1.46 -14.83
CA ALA A 33 3.83 -1.53 -13.50
C ALA A 33 4.26 -0.36 -12.60
N GLY A 34 3.65 0.81 -12.80
CA GLY A 34 3.99 2.02 -12.05
C GLY A 34 5.41 2.48 -12.38
N PRO A 35 6.32 2.65 -11.40
CA PRO A 35 7.72 2.98 -11.67
C PRO A 35 8.54 1.80 -12.22
N LEU A 36 7.97 0.58 -12.27
CA LEU A 36 8.64 -0.61 -12.75
C LEU A 36 8.39 -0.82 -14.23
N THR A 37 9.47 -0.98 -14.99
CA THR A 37 9.43 -1.60 -16.32
C THR A 37 9.95 -3.01 -16.16
N LEU A 38 9.07 -4.00 -16.32
CA LEU A 38 9.42 -5.42 -16.28
C LEU A 38 9.73 -5.89 -17.69
N THR A 39 10.85 -6.57 -17.89
CA THR A 39 11.25 -7.16 -19.16
C THR A 39 11.42 -8.67 -19.02
N ASP A 40 11.23 -9.39 -20.13
CA ASP A 40 11.35 -10.86 -20.16
C ASP A 40 10.51 -11.53 -19.05
N ALA A 41 9.25 -11.10 -18.94
CA ALA A 41 8.38 -11.50 -17.86
C ALA A 41 7.70 -12.85 -18.16
N ASP A 42 8.02 -13.86 -17.35
CA ASP A 42 7.43 -15.20 -17.37
C ASP A 42 6.36 -15.32 -16.29
N LEU A 43 5.11 -15.50 -16.72
CA LEU A 43 3.95 -15.75 -15.85
C LEU A 43 3.56 -17.22 -15.94
N VAL A 44 3.50 -17.89 -14.79
CA VAL A 44 2.94 -19.23 -14.63
C VAL A 44 1.66 -19.13 -13.78
N LEU A 45 0.55 -19.63 -14.32
CA LEU A 45 -0.73 -19.69 -13.65
C LEU A 45 -1.29 -21.11 -13.65
N SER A 46 -1.50 -21.68 -12.48
CA SER A 46 -2.30 -22.89 -12.31
C SER A 46 -3.64 -22.54 -11.69
N PHE A 47 -4.73 -22.99 -12.31
CA PHE A 47 -6.09 -22.76 -11.87
C PHE A 47 -6.86 -24.08 -11.83
N ARG A 48 -7.63 -24.28 -10.77
CA ARG A 48 -8.51 -25.43 -10.57
C ARG A 48 -9.89 -24.95 -10.16
N ARG A 49 -10.91 -25.41 -10.88
CA ARG A 49 -12.31 -25.18 -10.49
C ARG A 49 -12.81 -26.31 -9.60
N GLY A 50 -13.21 -25.97 -8.38
CA GLY A 50 -13.99 -26.82 -7.48
C GLY A 50 -15.49 -26.59 -7.61
N ALA A 51 -16.28 -27.35 -6.83
CA ALA A 51 -17.75 -27.28 -6.90
C ALA A 51 -18.32 -25.93 -6.45
N ASN A 52 -17.72 -25.33 -5.42
CA ASN A 52 -18.20 -24.08 -4.79
C ASN A 52 -17.12 -22.99 -4.70
N ALA A 53 -15.89 -23.28 -5.13
CA ALA A 53 -14.76 -22.37 -5.08
C ALA A 53 -13.75 -22.77 -6.14
N SER A 54 -12.95 -21.82 -6.59
CA SER A 54 -11.80 -22.10 -7.46
C SER A 54 -10.52 -21.74 -6.73
N ASP A 55 -9.45 -22.47 -6.98
CA ASP A 55 -8.17 -22.26 -6.31
C ASP A 55 -7.03 -22.44 -7.29
N GLY A 56 -5.87 -21.94 -6.93
CA GLY A 56 -4.72 -22.03 -7.81
C GLY A 56 -3.51 -21.32 -7.28
N ARG A 57 -2.50 -21.21 -8.15
CA ARG A 57 -1.23 -20.55 -7.86
C ARG A 57 -0.85 -19.67 -9.02
N VAL A 58 -0.31 -18.50 -8.69
CA VAL A 58 0.32 -17.60 -9.65
C VAL A 58 1.78 -17.40 -9.27
N ALA A 59 2.66 -17.37 -10.27
CA ALA A 59 4.05 -16.99 -10.13
C ALA A 59 4.46 -16.15 -11.34
N LEU A 60 5.20 -15.08 -11.09
CA LEU A 60 5.75 -14.16 -12.07
C LEU A 60 7.23 -13.99 -11.77
N THR A 61 8.08 -14.11 -12.79
CA THR A 61 9.49 -13.73 -12.74
C THR A 61 9.77 -12.80 -13.92
N ALA A 62 10.59 -11.79 -13.72
CA ALA A 62 10.96 -10.85 -14.76
C ALA A 62 12.29 -10.16 -14.39
N ASP A 63 12.95 -9.56 -15.35
CA ASP A 63 13.92 -8.51 -15.08
C ASP A 63 13.21 -7.17 -14.89
N SER A 64 13.84 -6.23 -14.18
CA SER A 64 13.32 -4.86 -14.06
C SER A 64 14.42 -3.82 -14.06
N ASN A 65 14.04 -2.57 -14.28
CA ASN A 65 14.91 -1.40 -14.14
C ASN A 65 15.52 -1.21 -12.73
N TYR A 66 15.18 -2.08 -11.76
CA TYR A 66 15.74 -2.10 -10.39
C TYR A 66 16.29 -3.47 -9.98
N GLY A 67 16.56 -4.36 -10.93
CA GLY A 67 17.03 -5.73 -10.71
C GLY A 67 15.92 -6.77 -10.89
N PRO A 68 16.20 -8.05 -10.60
CA PRO A 68 15.22 -9.12 -10.79
C PRO A 68 13.93 -8.86 -9.99
N ALA A 69 12.80 -9.17 -10.61
CA ALA A 69 11.48 -9.05 -10.03
C ALA A 69 10.81 -10.43 -9.96
N ARG A 70 10.21 -10.73 -8.82
CA ARG A 70 9.40 -11.93 -8.61
C ARG A 70 8.15 -11.62 -7.82
N ALA A 71 7.07 -12.31 -8.14
CA ALA A 71 5.85 -12.31 -7.35
C ALA A 71 5.24 -13.71 -7.39
N SER A 72 4.77 -14.23 -6.27
CA SER A 72 4.04 -15.48 -6.25
C SER A 72 3.01 -15.50 -5.12
N GLY A 73 2.03 -16.38 -5.25
CA GLY A 73 1.06 -16.64 -4.21
C GLY A 73 0.02 -17.66 -4.65
N ASP A 74 -0.60 -18.30 -3.68
CA ASP A 74 -1.78 -19.12 -3.90
C ASP A 74 -3.01 -18.24 -3.83
N PHE A 75 -4.01 -18.51 -4.67
CA PHE A 75 -5.28 -17.80 -4.66
C PHE A 75 -6.43 -18.78 -4.43
N PHE A 76 -7.46 -18.29 -3.74
CA PHE A 76 -8.73 -18.94 -3.53
C PHE A 76 -9.84 -17.95 -3.86
N LEU A 77 -10.65 -18.29 -4.85
CA LEU A 77 -11.77 -17.52 -5.35
C LEU A 77 -13.06 -18.11 -4.80
N ALA A 78 -13.80 -17.29 -4.05
CA ALA A 78 -15.14 -17.58 -3.56
C ALA A 78 -16.08 -16.42 -3.93
N ASP A 79 -17.39 -16.61 -3.77
CA ASP A 79 -18.39 -15.64 -4.22
C ASP A 79 -18.11 -14.22 -3.66
N GLY A 80 -17.73 -13.30 -4.56
CA GLY A 80 -17.49 -11.89 -4.26
C GLY A 80 -16.09 -11.52 -3.76
N GLY A 81 -15.16 -12.48 -3.63
CA GLY A 81 -13.83 -12.21 -3.10
C GLY A 81 -12.71 -13.14 -3.57
N VAL A 82 -11.48 -12.67 -3.37
CA VAL A 82 -10.25 -13.45 -3.58
C VAL A 82 -9.44 -13.45 -2.29
N ARG A 83 -8.98 -14.62 -1.87
CA ARG A 83 -8.00 -14.77 -0.80
C ARG A 83 -6.68 -15.21 -1.42
N LEU A 84 -5.65 -14.42 -1.19
CA LEU A 84 -4.26 -14.70 -1.51
C LEU A 84 -3.56 -15.21 -0.25
N SER A 85 -2.82 -16.29 -0.37
CA SER A 85 -2.00 -16.82 0.71
C SER A 85 -0.58 -17.13 0.26
N GLY A 86 0.37 -17.04 1.18
CA GLY A 86 1.78 -17.22 0.86
C GLY A 86 2.25 -16.24 -0.23
N VAL A 87 1.72 -15.02 -0.20
CA VAL A 87 2.17 -13.94 -1.06
C VAL A 87 3.65 -13.73 -0.78
N ASP A 88 4.45 -13.71 -1.83
CA ASP A 88 5.88 -13.40 -1.79
C ASP A 88 6.20 -12.54 -3.00
N VAL A 89 6.46 -11.27 -2.76
CA VAL A 89 6.79 -10.26 -3.76
C VAL A 89 8.18 -9.74 -3.45
N ASN A 90 9.04 -9.73 -4.44
CA ASN A 90 10.32 -9.02 -4.40
C ASN A 90 10.50 -8.32 -5.76
N ALA A 91 10.25 -7.02 -5.79
CA ALA A 91 10.36 -6.21 -7.01
C ALA A 91 10.61 -4.74 -6.64
N GLY A 92 11.46 -4.04 -7.41
CA GLY A 92 11.67 -2.61 -7.19
C GLY A 92 12.34 -2.26 -5.86
N SER A 93 13.12 -3.18 -5.30
CA SER A 93 13.69 -3.12 -3.94
C SER A 93 12.64 -3.15 -2.82
N VAL A 94 11.44 -3.65 -3.10
CA VAL A 94 10.42 -3.96 -2.09
C VAL A 94 10.27 -5.46 -1.98
N GLU A 95 10.44 -5.97 -0.77
CA GLU A 95 10.08 -7.33 -0.39
C GLU A 95 8.80 -7.28 0.44
N ALA A 96 7.81 -8.09 0.11
CA ALA A 96 6.55 -8.18 0.84
C ALA A 96 6.07 -9.62 0.91
N GLN A 97 5.65 -10.05 2.10
CA GLN A 97 5.25 -11.43 2.38
C GLN A 97 3.99 -11.48 3.25
N GLY A 98 3.14 -12.48 3.02
CA GLY A 98 2.02 -12.81 3.90
C GLY A 98 0.72 -13.21 3.20
N ASP A 99 -0.42 -12.84 3.78
CA ASP A 99 -1.75 -13.24 3.31
C ASP A 99 -2.67 -12.02 3.14
N ILE A 100 -3.57 -12.06 2.16
CA ILE A 100 -4.52 -10.97 1.88
C ILE A 100 -5.87 -11.55 1.47
N ALA A 101 -6.97 -11.04 2.01
CA ALA A 101 -8.30 -11.27 1.45
C ALA A 101 -8.86 -9.96 0.89
N LEU A 102 -9.41 -10.02 -0.31
CA LEU A 102 -10.05 -8.92 -1.00
C LEU A 102 -11.54 -9.24 -1.20
N VAL A 103 -12.40 -8.29 -0.89
CA VAL A 103 -13.85 -8.35 -1.18
C VAL A 103 -14.20 -7.13 -2.03
N GLY A 104 -14.81 -7.35 -3.21
CA GLY A 104 -15.10 -6.26 -4.15
C GLY A 104 -13.85 -5.47 -4.61
N GLY A 105 -12.68 -6.10 -4.60
CA GLY A 105 -11.39 -5.47 -4.95
C GLY A 105 -10.75 -4.62 -3.84
N ALA A 106 -11.38 -4.49 -2.67
CA ALA A 106 -10.80 -3.82 -1.51
C ALA A 106 -10.21 -4.84 -0.51
N PRO A 107 -9.10 -4.53 0.19
CA PRO A 107 -8.62 -5.35 1.30
C PRO A 107 -9.68 -5.46 2.39
N ALA A 108 -10.11 -6.69 2.65
CA ALA A 108 -10.98 -7.09 3.75
C ALA A 108 -10.14 -7.61 4.93
N SER A 109 -9.13 -8.42 4.65
CA SER A 109 -8.14 -8.84 5.65
C SER A 109 -6.74 -8.87 5.06
N ALA A 110 -5.72 -8.75 5.91
CA ALA A 110 -4.32 -8.85 5.55
C ALA A 110 -3.50 -9.27 6.77
N ASP A 111 -2.43 -10.03 6.59
CA ASP A 111 -1.30 -10.07 7.52
C ASP A 111 -0.06 -10.04 6.64
N LEU A 112 0.52 -8.86 6.50
CA LEU A 112 1.61 -8.58 5.60
C LEU A 112 2.78 -7.99 6.35
N THR A 113 3.98 -8.45 6.02
CA THR A 113 5.24 -7.80 6.36
C THR A 113 5.89 -7.31 5.09
N PHE A 114 6.51 -6.13 5.14
CA PHE A 114 7.26 -5.61 4.01
C PHE A 114 8.56 -4.92 4.45
N THR A 115 9.53 -4.93 3.55
CA THR A 115 10.76 -4.13 3.63
C THR A 115 10.96 -3.44 2.29
N ALA A 116 11.06 -2.13 2.30
CA ALA A 116 11.37 -1.30 1.15
C ALA A 116 12.77 -0.70 1.34
N ARG A 117 13.61 -0.82 0.32
CA ARG A 117 14.96 -0.23 0.27
C ARG A 117 15.06 0.72 -0.94
N GLN A 118 16.22 1.34 -1.10
CA GLN A 118 16.51 2.17 -2.27
C GLN A 118 16.21 1.41 -3.58
N GLY A 119 15.32 1.97 -4.41
CA GLY A 119 14.82 1.35 -5.63
C GLY A 119 13.66 2.16 -6.24
N ALA A 120 12.61 1.46 -6.66
CA ALA A 120 11.52 2.03 -7.44
C ALA A 120 10.66 3.03 -6.66
N PHE A 121 10.55 2.84 -5.34
CA PHE A 121 9.69 3.63 -4.46
C PHE A 121 10.47 4.56 -3.55
N LEU A 122 11.69 4.17 -3.16
CA LEU A 122 12.57 4.95 -2.30
C LEU A 122 13.81 5.36 -3.09
N ALA A 123 14.05 6.67 -3.20
CA ALA A 123 15.28 7.20 -3.75
C ALA A 123 16.48 7.01 -2.79
N SER A 124 16.23 6.87 -1.49
CA SER A 124 17.22 6.44 -0.48
C SER A 124 16.55 5.95 0.80
N GLY A 125 17.31 5.23 1.62
CA GLY A 125 16.88 4.76 2.94
C GLY A 125 16.22 3.39 2.93
N GLN A 126 15.55 3.09 4.04
CA GLN A 126 14.82 1.85 4.25
C GLN A 126 13.54 2.14 5.04
N ALA A 127 12.46 1.45 4.70
CA ALA A 127 11.23 1.39 5.47
C ALA A 127 10.83 -0.07 5.69
N ASP A 128 10.49 -0.42 6.91
CA ASP A 128 10.03 -1.75 7.30
C ASP A 128 8.65 -1.62 7.90
N GLY A 129 7.78 -2.59 7.66
CA GLY A 129 6.47 -2.53 8.28
C GLY A 129 5.71 -3.83 8.30
N ARG A 130 4.69 -3.84 9.16
CA ARG A 130 3.69 -4.88 9.30
C ARG A 130 2.30 -4.26 9.25
N VAL A 131 1.44 -4.88 8.46
CA VAL A 131 0.03 -4.51 8.33
C VAL A 131 -0.79 -5.76 8.59
N ARG A 132 -1.56 -5.76 9.68
CA ARG A 132 -2.51 -6.83 9.98
C ARG A 132 -3.91 -6.24 10.05
N LEU A 133 -4.78 -6.69 9.14
CA LEU A 133 -6.19 -6.35 9.06
C LEU A 133 -6.98 -7.65 9.24
N THR A 134 -7.90 -7.67 10.17
CA THR A 134 -8.86 -8.76 10.35
C THR A 134 -10.24 -8.14 10.32
N GLU A 135 -11.12 -8.64 9.45
CA GLU A 135 -12.52 -8.23 9.36
C GLU A 135 -13.39 -9.46 9.67
N GLY A 136 -14.35 -9.31 10.59
CA GLY A 136 -15.20 -10.38 11.09
C GLY A 136 -16.23 -9.88 12.11
N ALA A 137 -17.37 -10.55 12.19
CA ALA A 137 -18.52 -10.17 13.02
C ALA A 137 -18.17 -10.07 14.52
N GLY A 138 -17.64 -8.92 14.94
CA GLY A 138 -17.39 -8.55 16.34
C GLY A 138 -15.93 -8.36 16.75
N SER A 139 -14.93 -8.60 15.90
CA SER A 139 -13.50 -8.50 16.29
C SER A 139 -12.61 -7.91 15.20
N ASP A 140 -13.10 -6.88 14.50
CA ASP A 140 -12.31 -6.17 13.49
C ASP A 140 -11.07 -5.59 14.15
N THR A 141 -9.89 -6.15 13.89
CA THR A 141 -8.62 -5.60 14.40
C THR A 141 -7.70 -5.23 13.25
N ALA A 142 -7.24 -4.00 13.31
CA ALA A 142 -6.24 -3.41 12.44
C ALA A 142 -5.02 -3.06 13.30
N ILE A 143 -3.87 -3.61 12.94
CA ILE A 143 -2.56 -3.31 13.50
C ILE A 143 -1.69 -2.79 12.37
N LEU A 144 -1.07 -1.65 12.60
CA LEU A 144 -0.10 -1.01 11.73
C LEU A 144 1.16 -0.78 12.56
N ASP A 145 2.29 -1.16 12.02
CA ASP A 145 3.60 -0.91 12.61
C ASP A 145 4.55 -0.64 11.45
N VAL A 146 5.01 0.59 11.29
CA VAL A 146 5.88 0.99 10.19
C VAL A 146 7.00 1.86 10.74
N THR A 147 8.22 1.47 10.44
CA THR A 147 9.42 2.23 10.78
C THR A 147 10.18 2.62 9.52
N GLY A 148 10.84 3.78 9.55
CA GLY A 148 11.62 4.28 8.43
C GLY A 148 12.90 4.96 8.91
N ARG A 149 13.99 4.75 8.16
CA ARG A 149 15.30 5.33 8.43
C ARG A 149 15.88 5.94 7.16
N ASN A 150 16.18 7.23 7.20
CA ASN A 150 16.73 8.01 6.09
C ASN A 150 15.92 7.86 4.79
N VAL A 151 14.60 7.78 4.93
CA VAL A 151 13.65 7.54 3.85
C VAL A 151 13.52 8.79 2.99
N ARG A 152 13.79 8.66 1.70
CA ARG A 152 13.41 9.67 0.71
C ARG A 152 12.62 8.98 -0.38
N PHE A 153 11.35 9.35 -0.51
CA PHE A 153 10.48 8.80 -1.55
C PHE A 153 10.98 9.21 -2.94
N ALA A 154 10.79 8.33 -3.93
CA ALA A 154 11.03 8.68 -5.33
C ALA A 154 10.17 9.89 -5.73
N GLY A 155 10.79 10.87 -6.39
CA GLY A 155 10.12 12.13 -6.77
C GLY A 155 9.96 13.16 -5.64
N SER A 156 10.41 12.87 -4.41
CA SER A 156 10.41 13.82 -3.29
C SER A 156 11.80 14.41 -3.04
N SER A 157 11.86 15.69 -2.70
CA SER A 157 13.08 16.35 -2.20
C SER A 157 13.27 16.21 -0.68
N TYR A 158 12.22 15.79 0.04
CA TYR A 158 12.25 15.67 1.50
C TYR A 158 12.87 14.34 1.94
N LEU A 159 13.78 14.42 2.92
CA LEU A 159 14.38 13.26 3.54
C LEU A 159 13.80 13.11 4.96
N ILE A 160 13.26 11.94 5.27
CA ILE A 160 12.74 11.60 6.58
C ILE A 160 13.83 10.80 7.29
N ARG A 161 14.50 11.40 8.28
CA ARG A 161 15.57 10.74 9.04
C ARG A 161 15.02 9.57 9.83
N THR A 162 13.90 9.78 10.52
CA THR A 162 13.21 8.77 11.31
C THR A 162 11.72 8.89 11.09
N LEU A 163 11.07 7.75 10.86
CA LEU A 163 9.62 7.60 10.80
C LEU A 163 9.26 6.44 11.73
N ASP A 164 8.27 6.65 12.59
CA ASP A 164 7.69 5.63 13.44
C ASP A 164 6.17 5.82 13.43
N LEU A 165 5.44 4.79 13.01
CA LEU A 165 3.99 4.81 12.87
C LEU A 165 3.43 3.52 13.45
N GLU A 166 2.74 3.65 14.58
CA GLU A 166 2.06 2.53 15.22
C GLU A 166 0.56 2.80 15.29
N GLY A 167 -0.27 1.82 14.89
CA GLY A 167 -1.72 1.93 14.95
C GLY A 167 -2.36 0.64 15.42
N ARG A 168 -3.36 0.74 16.29
CA ARG A 168 -4.12 -0.42 16.80
C ARG A 168 -5.59 -0.03 16.99
N GLY A 169 -6.50 -0.70 16.29
CA GLY A 169 -7.94 -0.39 16.36
C GLY A 169 -8.75 -1.20 15.37
N THR A 170 -9.77 -0.60 14.75
CA THR A 170 -10.59 -1.23 13.70
C THR A 170 -10.39 -0.49 12.39
N LEU A 171 -10.73 -1.08 11.23
CA LEU A 171 -10.62 -0.35 9.96
C LEU A 171 -11.60 0.84 9.86
N SER A 172 -12.74 0.76 10.56
CA SER A 172 -13.67 1.88 10.70
C SER A 172 -13.10 3.02 11.53
N ARG A 173 -12.20 2.72 12.48
CA ARG A 173 -11.52 3.69 13.33
C ARG A 173 -10.21 3.11 13.88
N LEU A 174 -9.11 3.46 13.22
CA LEU A 174 -7.75 3.05 13.56
C LEU A 174 -7.02 4.26 14.18
N PRO A 175 -6.96 4.38 15.51
CA PRO A 175 -6.07 5.33 16.14
C PRO A 175 -4.61 4.89 15.92
N PHE A 176 -3.74 5.87 15.73
CA PHE A 176 -2.31 5.67 15.53
C PHE A 176 -1.48 6.76 16.19
N THR A 177 -0.21 6.48 16.45
CA THR A 177 0.83 7.43 16.83
C THR A 177 1.81 7.58 15.68
N LEU A 178 2.35 8.79 15.52
CA LEU A 178 3.29 9.12 14.45
C LEU A 178 4.40 9.98 15.01
N THR A 179 5.63 9.50 14.91
CA THR A 179 6.84 10.30 15.10
C THR A 179 7.55 10.43 13.75
N ALA A 180 7.90 11.66 13.37
CA ALA A 180 8.62 11.93 12.13
C ALA A 180 9.66 13.04 12.32
N ASP A 181 10.89 12.78 11.89
CA ASP A 181 11.95 13.78 11.75
C ASP A 181 12.25 13.97 10.26
N VAL A 182 11.79 15.09 9.72
CA VAL A 182 11.98 15.48 8.33
C VAL A 182 13.08 16.52 8.24
N VAL A 183 14.03 16.29 7.34
CA VAL A 183 15.12 17.22 7.04
C VAL A 183 15.00 17.77 5.62
N GLY A 184 15.62 18.92 5.40
CA GLY A 184 15.60 19.65 4.13
C GLY A 184 15.63 21.15 4.38
N ASP A 185 15.15 21.94 3.41
CA ASP A 185 15.11 23.42 3.50
C ASP A 185 14.20 23.95 4.62
N THR A 186 13.25 23.13 5.03
CA THR A 186 12.33 23.38 6.14
C THR A 186 12.27 22.11 6.98
N PRO A 187 13.22 21.90 7.90
CA PRO A 187 13.22 20.72 8.77
C PRO A 187 12.01 20.78 9.70
N VAL A 188 11.38 19.62 9.90
CA VAL A 188 10.18 19.45 10.72
C VAL A 188 10.34 18.21 11.60
N GLU A 189 10.29 18.41 12.91
CA GLU A 189 10.08 17.35 13.89
C GLU A 189 8.58 17.33 14.23
N PHE A 190 7.97 16.16 14.23
CA PHE A 190 6.58 15.95 14.61
C PHE A 190 6.45 14.74 15.52
N ASP A 191 5.72 14.91 16.62
CA ASP A 191 5.28 13.86 17.51
C ASP A 191 3.79 14.06 17.77
N GLY A 192 3.00 13.05 17.43
CA GLY A 192 1.57 13.15 17.57
C GLY A 192 0.82 11.84 17.42
N SER A 193 -0.49 11.99 17.40
CA SER A 193 -1.43 10.91 17.20
C SER A 193 -2.45 11.28 16.14
N GLY A 194 -3.12 10.27 15.63
CA GLY A 194 -4.15 10.45 14.63
C GLY A 194 -5.15 9.33 14.65
N VAL A 195 -6.16 9.49 13.80
CA VAL A 195 -7.19 8.49 13.58
C VAL A 195 -7.39 8.36 12.09
N TYR A 196 -7.15 7.16 11.56
CA TYR A 196 -7.63 6.75 10.25
C TYR A 196 -9.05 6.21 10.42
N ALA A 197 -9.96 6.62 9.55
CA ALA A 197 -11.31 6.08 9.50
C ALA A 197 -11.71 5.84 8.05
N ARG A 198 -12.42 4.73 7.83
CA ARG A 198 -12.97 4.37 6.52
C ARG A 198 -14.46 4.10 6.67
N ALA A 199 -15.26 4.77 5.85
CA ALA A 199 -16.70 4.59 5.80
C ALA A 199 -17.21 4.84 4.38
N ASN A 200 -18.03 3.93 3.84
CA ASN A 200 -18.76 4.10 2.57
C ASN A 200 -17.89 4.57 1.39
N GLY A 201 -16.67 4.03 1.26
CA GLY A 201 -15.74 4.43 0.19
C GLY A 201 -15.00 5.76 0.41
N SER A 202 -15.28 6.48 1.49
CA SER A 202 -14.49 7.62 1.95
C SER A 202 -13.45 7.19 2.99
N GLN A 203 -12.30 7.85 2.96
CA GLN A 203 -11.21 7.68 3.89
C GLN A 203 -10.85 9.02 4.49
N THR A 204 -10.73 9.08 5.81
CA THR A 204 -10.29 10.28 6.53
C THR A 204 -9.13 9.95 7.45
N VAL A 205 -8.14 10.82 7.47
CA VAL A 205 -7.04 10.82 8.42
C VAL A 205 -7.11 12.12 9.20
N THR A 206 -7.20 12.02 10.53
CA THR A 206 -7.02 13.16 11.42
C THR A 206 -5.67 13.08 12.10
N LEU A 207 -4.96 14.20 12.25
CA LEU A 207 -3.67 14.29 12.91
C LEU A 207 -3.71 15.37 13.99
N SER A 208 -3.13 15.11 15.13
CA SER A 208 -3.01 16.05 16.24
C SER A 208 -1.72 15.75 16.99
N GLY A 209 -0.94 16.79 17.22
CA GLY A 209 0.33 16.66 17.90
C GLY A 209 1.08 17.97 17.93
N ASP A 210 2.31 17.86 18.37
CA ASP A 210 3.23 18.95 18.59
C ASP A 210 4.50 18.68 17.79
N GLY A 211 5.28 19.73 17.60
CA GLY A 211 6.51 19.59 16.84
C GLY A 211 7.31 20.86 16.77
N ARG A 212 8.34 20.82 15.93
CA ARG A 212 9.18 21.97 15.63
C ARG A 212 9.36 22.09 14.13
N VAL A 213 9.16 23.29 13.61
CA VAL A 213 9.64 23.63 12.27
C VAL A 213 10.87 24.52 12.42
N ARG A 214 12.03 24.05 11.96
CA ARG A 214 13.34 24.66 12.25
C ARG A 214 13.63 24.68 13.75
N GLU A 215 13.31 25.79 14.41
CA GLU A 215 13.48 25.99 15.87
C GLU A 215 12.17 26.46 16.53
N ILE A 216 11.12 26.65 15.73
CA ILE A 216 9.86 27.22 16.18
C ILE A 216 8.93 26.06 16.54
N ALA A 217 8.58 25.99 17.82
CA ALA A 217 7.56 25.04 18.28
C ALA A 217 6.22 25.35 17.63
N PHE A 218 5.55 24.30 17.18
CA PHE A 218 4.16 24.35 16.77
C PHE A 218 3.34 23.31 17.51
N ASN A 219 2.06 23.61 17.67
CA ASN A 219 1.08 22.69 18.21
C ASN A 219 -0.14 22.66 17.30
N THR A 220 -0.78 21.50 17.18
CA THR A 220 -2.03 21.39 16.44
C THR A 220 -3.15 21.96 17.30
N ARG A 221 -3.81 23.05 16.86
CA ARG A 221 -4.92 23.68 17.63
C ARG A 221 -6.23 22.97 17.41
N SER A 222 -6.46 22.58 16.15
CA SER A 222 -7.58 21.75 15.74
C SER A 222 -7.02 20.60 14.91
N PRO A 223 -7.51 19.36 15.06
CA PRO A 223 -6.98 18.23 14.31
C PRO A 223 -6.88 18.52 12.82
N ALA A 224 -5.69 18.33 12.25
CA ALA A 224 -5.51 18.41 10.81
C ALA A 224 -6.31 17.27 10.16
N VAL A 225 -7.13 17.58 9.17
CA VAL A 225 -8.02 16.62 8.51
C VAL A 225 -7.60 16.46 7.06
N ILE A 226 -7.30 15.22 6.68
CA ILE A 226 -7.10 14.82 5.29
C ILE A 226 -8.25 13.89 4.93
N ALA A 227 -9.09 14.27 3.98
CA ALA A 227 -10.22 13.46 3.53
C ALA A 227 -10.10 13.15 2.04
N LEU A 228 -10.32 11.88 1.71
CA LEU A 228 -10.37 11.33 0.37
C LEU A 228 -11.77 10.73 0.16
N ALA A 229 -12.45 11.17 -0.89
CA ALA A 229 -13.76 10.65 -1.26
C ALA A 229 -13.90 10.65 -2.78
N GLY A 230 -13.87 9.46 -3.38
CA GLY A 230 -13.80 9.32 -4.83
C GLY A 230 -12.53 10.00 -5.39
N ASP A 231 -12.75 10.99 -6.25
CA ASP A 231 -11.72 11.83 -6.87
C ASP A 231 -11.43 13.13 -6.08
N GLY A 232 -12.26 13.46 -5.08
CA GLY A 232 -12.12 14.62 -4.22
C GLY A 232 -11.05 14.45 -3.14
N ARG A 233 -10.26 15.50 -2.91
CA ARG A 233 -9.25 15.57 -1.84
C ARG A 233 -9.40 16.86 -1.04
N VAL A 234 -9.48 16.74 0.27
CA VAL A 234 -9.56 17.89 1.19
C VAL A 234 -8.43 17.78 2.21
N VAL A 235 -7.73 18.89 2.43
CA VAL A 235 -6.71 19.03 3.48
C VAL A 235 -7.03 20.29 4.27
N ARG A 236 -7.29 20.13 5.57
CA ARG A 236 -7.51 21.22 6.52
C ARG A 236 -6.49 21.13 7.62
N VAL A 237 -5.81 22.24 7.92
CA VAL A 237 -4.74 22.30 8.91
C VAL A 237 -4.89 23.58 9.72
N ASP A 238 -4.80 23.45 11.04
CA ASP A 238 -4.88 24.57 11.98
C ASP A 238 -3.82 24.40 13.09
N LEU A 239 -2.81 25.26 13.06
CA LEU A 239 -1.61 25.18 13.89
C LEU A 239 -1.41 26.46 14.70
N GLY A 240 -0.94 26.30 15.92
CA GLY A 240 -0.31 27.36 16.70
C GLY A 240 1.18 27.32 16.41
N VAL A 241 1.81 28.46 16.13
CA VAL A 241 3.23 28.52 15.76
C VAL A 241 3.86 29.71 16.48
N GLY A 242 4.83 29.46 17.37
CA GLY A 242 5.60 30.53 18.02
C GLY A 242 4.77 31.62 18.72
N GLY A 243 3.62 31.26 19.31
CA GLY A 243 2.68 32.20 19.95
C GLY A 243 1.64 32.83 19.02
N GLY A 244 1.73 32.59 17.70
CA GLY A 244 0.74 32.96 16.70
C GLY A 244 -0.11 31.78 16.21
N ALA A 245 -0.99 32.04 15.24
CA ALA A 245 -1.92 31.07 14.66
C ALA A 245 -1.80 31.03 13.14
N TRP A 246 -1.77 29.82 12.57
CA TRP A 246 -1.77 29.58 11.13
C TRP A 246 -2.85 28.57 10.77
N TRP A 247 -3.60 28.84 9.70
CA TRP A 247 -4.60 27.91 9.19
C TRP A 247 -4.51 27.83 7.66
N ALA A 248 -4.80 26.65 7.14
CA ALA A 248 -4.96 26.44 5.71
C ALA A 248 -6.11 25.47 5.42
N ASN A 249 -6.79 25.74 4.31
CA ASN A 249 -7.82 24.88 3.75
C ASN A 249 -7.54 24.71 2.26
N CYS A 250 -7.19 23.50 1.86
CA CYS A 250 -6.97 23.13 0.47
C CYS A 250 -8.04 22.12 0.06
N VAL A 251 -8.78 22.46 -0.98
CA VAL A 251 -9.82 21.59 -1.55
C VAL A 251 -9.48 21.40 -3.02
N ARG A 252 -9.30 20.13 -3.43
CA ARG A 252 -9.25 19.74 -4.82
C ARG A 252 -10.50 18.92 -5.11
N THR A 253 -11.47 19.56 -5.77
CA THR A 253 -12.61 18.88 -6.39
C THR A 253 -12.18 18.37 -7.76
N ALA A 254 -12.70 17.22 -8.18
CA ALA A 254 -12.52 16.82 -9.57
C ALA A 254 -13.15 17.83 -10.52
N THR A 255 -12.46 18.09 -11.62
CA THR A 255 -13.05 18.74 -12.78
C THR A 255 -14.10 17.78 -13.32
N PRO A 256 -15.37 18.19 -13.51
CA PRO A 256 -16.31 17.36 -14.27
C PRO A 256 -15.77 17.17 -15.70
N PRO A 257 -16.09 16.04 -16.35
CA PRO A 257 -15.67 15.77 -17.72
C PRO A 257 -16.19 16.80 -18.72
#